data_AF-A0A8S9WMT6-F1
#
_entry.id   AF-A0A8S9WMT6-F1
#
_cell.length_a   1.000
_cell.length_b   1.000
_cell.length_c   1.000
_cell.angle_alpha   90.00
_cell.angle_beta   90.00
_cell.angle_gamma   90.00
#
_symmetry.space_group_name_H-M   'P 1'
#
loop_
_entity.id
_entity.type
_entity.pdbx_description
1 polymer ?
#
loop_
_entity_poly.entity_id
_entity_poly.type
_entity_poly.pdbx_seq_one_letter_code
_entity_poly.pdbx_strand_id
1 'polypeptide(L)'
;MSRDSTVSKRSPSPYSEMPDPKRFHALEQRTEKMEKILEQILMATKVDEEKGFQSGEEDGDPLDDFGEYGGEAASPTHSEQSWLAPSLLRCGPGESFSFMPEVKEQEPPVPEPDVELNQLGISCQRLGSSSWNKVRYVEAQKLLQVGGVFSKLAVNASLPSAPGFVPSLLSGFDSTLGTITHGLLCQRSAFSTAVNDIIKKHPAVASDLISALAAPEANFKKFSDNVLQFVCEKRAETLEARRKLYEPADRRLAQLLQEVPLSESICTMRYPFRSWFEATLRS
;
A
#
# COMPACT_ATOMS: atom_id res chain seq x y z
N MET A 1 56.02 4.20 58.27
CA MET A 1 54.97 5.24 58.38
C MET A 1 54.26 5.31 57.03
N SER A 2 53.48 4.29 56.68
CA SER A 2 52.02 4.21 56.90
C SER A 2 51.28 5.45 56.41
N ARG A 3 50.71 5.37 55.22
CA ARG A 3 49.65 6.27 54.76
C ARG A 3 48.45 5.42 54.35
N ASP A 4 47.36 5.72 55.02
CA ASP A 4 46.09 5.00 55.04
C ASP A 4 45.48 4.77 53.66
N SER A 5 45.00 3.54 53.48
CA SER A 5 44.09 3.17 52.41
C SER A 5 42.66 3.49 52.86
N THR A 6 42.13 4.64 52.44
CA THR A 6 40.69 4.94 52.61
C THR A 6 39.88 4.17 51.57
N VAL A 7 39.45 2.95 51.95
CA VAL A 7 38.41 2.19 51.24
C VAL A 7 37.07 2.85 51.50
N SER A 8 36.54 3.53 50.48
CA SER A 8 35.17 4.05 50.48
C SER A 8 34.18 2.89 50.39
N LYS A 9 33.47 2.61 51.50
CA LYS A 9 32.37 1.65 51.55
C LYS A 9 31.20 2.20 50.72
N ARG A 10 31.01 1.71 49.50
CA ARG A 10 29.75 1.88 48.76
C ARG A 10 28.70 0.93 49.33
N SER A 11 27.59 1.51 49.75
CA SER A 11 26.34 0.86 50.15
C SER A 11 25.80 -0.02 49.01
N PRO A 12 25.18 -1.18 49.30
CA PRO A 12 24.57 -2.00 48.26
C PRO A 12 23.28 -1.37 47.72
N SER A 13 23.17 -1.34 46.39
CA SER A 13 21.98 -0.91 45.64
C SER A 13 20.85 -1.96 45.76
N PRO A 14 19.58 -1.58 45.98
CA PRO A 14 18.50 -2.53 46.28
C PRO A 14 17.79 -3.14 45.07
N TYR A 15 18.36 -3.11 43.86
CA TYR A 15 17.75 -3.73 42.68
C TYR A 15 18.74 -4.64 41.94
N SER A 16 18.80 -5.89 42.38
CA SER A 16 19.31 -7.02 41.62
C SER A 16 18.34 -8.19 41.81
N GLU A 17 17.10 -8.02 41.35
CA GLU A 17 16.19 -9.15 41.20
C GLU A 17 16.72 -10.04 40.08
N MET A 18 17.23 -11.21 40.45
CA MET A 18 17.49 -12.30 39.53
C MET A 18 16.18 -12.62 38.77
N PRO A 19 16.21 -12.82 37.44
CA PRO A 19 15.02 -13.15 36.67
C PRO A 19 14.30 -14.38 37.25
N ASP A 20 12.98 -14.29 37.47
CA ASP A 20 12.15 -15.37 38.00
C ASP A 20 12.36 -16.67 37.19
N PRO A 21 12.86 -17.76 37.80
CA PRO A 21 13.13 -19.03 37.12
C PRO A 21 11.90 -19.59 36.38
N LYS A 22 10.69 -19.29 36.87
CA LYS A 22 9.44 -19.71 36.23
C LYS A 22 9.21 -19.01 34.90
N ARG A 23 9.62 -17.76 34.79
CA ARG A 23 9.53 -16.96 33.55
C ARG A 23 10.52 -17.45 32.50
N PHE A 24 11.71 -17.90 32.93
CA PHE A 24 12.71 -18.48 32.03
C PHE A 24 12.25 -19.84 31.49
N HIS A 25 11.75 -20.70 32.36
CA HIS A 25 11.19 -22.01 31.97
C HIS A 25 9.96 -21.87 31.04
N ALA A 26 9.11 -20.87 31.27
CA ALA A 26 7.98 -20.59 30.38
C ALA A 26 8.43 -20.08 28.99
N LEU A 27 9.57 -19.41 28.92
CA LEU A 27 10.19 -19.01 27.65
C LEU A 27 10.78 -20.20 26.91
N GLU A 28 11.51 -21.09 27.61
CA GLU A 28 12.07 -22.32 27.03
C GLU A 28 10.97 -23.24 26.46
N GLN A 29 9.87 -23.42 27.20
CA GLN A 29 8.71 -24.17 26.69
C GLN A 29 8.08 -23.54 25.45
N ARG A 30 8.07 -22.21 25.38
CA ARG A 30 7.53 -21.49 24.22
C ARG A 30 8.45 -21.61 23.01
N THR A 31 9.76 -21.58 23.20
CA THR A 31 10.74 -21.77 22.12
C THR A 31 10.71 -23.20 21.59
N GLU A 32 10.65 -24.22 22.46
CA GLU A 32 10.51 -25.62 22.05
C GLU A 32 9.22 -25.88 21.25
N LYS A 33 8.11 -25.26 21.68
CA LYS A 33 6.85 -25.35 20.96
C LYS A 33 6.93 -24.69 19.57
N MET A 34 7.65 -23.58 19.45
CA MET A 34 7.85 -22.88 18.18
C MET A 34 8.70 -23.69 17.21
N GLU A 35 9.76 -24.34 17.72
CA GLU A 35 10.64 -25.21 16.95
C GLU A 35 9.87 -26.41 16.37
N LYS A 36 9.04 -27.08 17.19
CA LYS A 36 8.18 -28.17 16.70
C LYS A 36 7.19 -27.76 15.61
N ILE A 37 6.64 -26.55 15.70
CA ILE A 37 5.71 -26.04 14.67
C ILE A 37 6.47 -25.77 13.37
N LEU A 38 7.67 -25.20 13.44
CA LEU A 38 8.53 -24.97 12.26
C LEU A 38 8.93 -26.29 11.58
N GLU A 39 9.28 -27.32 12.36
CA GLU A 39 9.57 -28.65 11.82
C GLU A 39 8.34 -29.26 11.12
N GLN A 40 7.14 -29.13 11.70
CA GLN A 40 5.91 -29.61 11.06
C GLN A 40 5.62 -28.91 9.73
N ILE A 41 5.82 -27.58 9.67
CA ILE A 41 5.63 -26.81 8.43
C ILE A 41 6.64 -27.27 7.37
N LEU A 42 7.91 -27.44 7.75
CA LEU A 42 8.96 -27.89 6.83
C LEU A 42 8.66 -29.29 6.27
N MET A 43 8.14 -30.20 7.10
CA MET A 43 7.74 -31.54 6.65
C MET A 43 6.50 -31.51 5.74
N ALA A 44 5.53 -30.63 6.02
CA ALA A 44 4.36 -30.46 5.15
C ALA A 44 4.78 -29.91 3.76
N THR A 45 5.70 -28.96 3.70
CA THR A 45 6.18 -28.40 2.44
C THR A 45 7.03 -29.37 1.61
N LYS A 46 7.75 -30.30 2.25
CA LYS A 46 8.50 -31.35 1.53
C LYS A 46 7.61 -32.41 0.91
N VAL A 47 6.43 -32.67 1.49
CA VAL A 47 5.47 -33.66 0.97
C VAL A 47 4.75 -33.15 -0.29
N ASP A 48 4.64 -31.83 -0.46
CA ASP A 48 4.01 -31.22 -1.65
C ASP A 48 4.96 -31.12 -2.86
N GLU A 49 6.29 -31.06 -2.66
CA GLU A 49 7.26 -31.08 -3.77
C GLU A 49 7.42 -32.48 -4.40
N GLU A 50 7.15 -33.57 -3.67
CA GLU A 50 7.31 -34.95 -4.17
C GLU A 50 6.06 -35.54 -4.86
N LYS A 51 4.95 -34.80 -4.94
CA LYS A 51 3.68 -35.30 -5.53
C LYS A 51 3.25 -34.67 -6.86
N GLY A 52 4.13 -33.92 -7.51
CA GLY A 52 3.81 -33.23 -8.76
C GLY A 52 4.70 -33.60 -9.93
N PHE A 53 4.87 -34.87 -10.31
CA PHE A 53 5.36 -35.21 -11.66
C PHE A 53 5.15 -36.70 -12.05
N GLN A 54 3.94 -37.03 -12.52
CA GLN A 54 3.61 -38.15 -13.44
C GLN A 54 2.28 -37.72 -14.10
N SER A 55 1.99 -37.80 -15.40
CA SER A 55 2.59 -38.42 -16.59
C SER A 55 1.72 -37.98 -17.79
N GLY A 56 2.28 -37.90 -19.01
CA GLY A 56 1.46 -37.72 -20.22
C GLY A 56 2.29 -37.43 -21.47
N GLU A 57 3.07 -38.42 -21.91
CA GLU A 57 3.67 -38.48 -23.25
C GLU A 57 2.57 -38.76 -24.30
N GLU A 58 2.61 -38.07 -25.45
CA GLU A 58 2.14 -38.59 -26.74
C GLU A 58 2.99 -37.98 -27.88
N ASP A 59 3.44 -38.87 -28.77
CA ASP A 59 4.42 -38.76 -29.86
C ASP A 59 3.99 -37.88 -31.07
N GLY A 60 4.94 -37.17 -31.71
CA GLY A 60 5.39 -37.41 -33.11
C GLY A 60 5.03 -36.20 -34.00
N ASP A 61 5.83 -35.60 -34.89
CA ASP A 61 6.93 -36.04 -35.77
C ASP A 61 7.90 -34.85 -36.06
N PRO A 62 9.14 -35.10 -36.53
CA PRO A 62 10.09 -34.09 -37.01
C PRO A 62 10.08 -33.94 -38.55
N LEU A 63 10.88 -32.99 -39.08
CA LEU A 63 11.19 -32.61 -40.49
C LEU A 63 10.58 -31.24 -40.85
N ASP A 64 11.21 -30.29 -41.56
CA ASP A 64 12.55 -30.08 -42.09
C ASP A 64 12.59 -28.62 -42.63
N ASP A 65 13.78 -28.04 -42.63
CA ASP A 65 14.38 -27.21 -43.71
C ASP A 65 13.99 -25.73 -44.01
N PHE A 66 15.09 -24.95 -44.08
CA PHE A 66 15.46 -23.69 -44.77
C PHE A 66 14.48 -22.56 -45.11
N GLY A 67 14.91 -21.32 -44.84
CA GLY A 67 14.37 -20.11 -45.49
C GLY A 67 14.84 -18.77 -44.94
N GLU A 68 16.07 -18.38 -45.29
CA GLU A 68 16.63 -17.02 -45.21
C GLU A 68 15.76 -15.98 -45.96
N TYR A 69 15.48 -14.80 -45.36
CA TYR A 69 15.73 -13.45 -45.93
C TYR A 69 15.15 -12.32 -45.06
N GLY A 70 15.92 -11.24 -44.93
CA GLY A 70 15.39 -9.86 -45.05
C GLY A 70 14.86 -9.21 -43.77
N GLY A 71 15.49 -8.11 -43.37
CA GLY A 71 15.12 -7.33 -42.21
C GLY A 71 13.96 -6.35 -42.44
N GLU A 72 13.46 -5.80 -41.36
CA GLU A 72 13.17 -4.38 -41.18
C GLU A 72 12.70 -4.14 -39.74
N ALA A 73 13.19 -3.05 -39.15
CA ALA A 73 12.88 -2.65 -37.79
C ALA A 73 11.39 -2.35 -37.64
N ALA A 74 10.67 -3.17 -36.88
CA ALA A 74 9.30 -2.88 -36.46
C ALA A 74 9.32 -2.32 -35.03
N SER A 75 9.06 -1.02 -34.93
CA SER A 75 8.75 -0.32 -33.69
C SER A 75 7.67 -1.05 -32.89
N PRO A 76 7.75 -1.14 -31.56
CA PRO A 76 6.66 -1.69 -30.76
C PRO A 76 5.49 -0.71 -30.79
N THR A 77 4.45 -1.04 -31.55
CA THR A 77 3.15 -0.38 -31.49
C THR A 77 2.52 -0.69 -30.15
N HIS A 78 2.63 0.26 -29.22
CA HIS A 78 1.79 0.31 -28.03
C HIS A 78 0.33 0.35 -28.48
N SER A 79 -0.39 -0.76 -28.35
CA SER A 79 -1.84 -0.79 -28.55
C SER A 79 -2.50 -0.13 -27.34
N GLU A 80 -2.73 1.18 -27.44
CA GLU A 80 -3.62 1.88 -26.54
C GLU A 80 -5.03 1.31 -26.70
N GLN A 81 -5.38 0.32 -25.87
CA GLN A 81 -6.77 -0.05 -25.65
C GLN A 81 -7.43 0.98 -24.75
N SER A 82 -7.59 2.19 -25.30
CA SER A 82 -8.58 3.16 -24.85
C SER A 82 -9.95 2.59 -25.21
N TRP A 83 -10.80 2.41 -24.21
CA TRP A 83 -12.12 1.84 -24.40
C TRP A 83 -12.96 2.80 -25.25
N LEU A 84 -13.16 2.46 -26.53
CA LEU A 84 -14.19 3.05 -27.36
C LEU A 84 -15.44 2.19 -27.22
N ALA A 85 -16.58 2.82 -26.88
CA ALA A 85 -17.86 2.14 -26.86
C ALA A 85 -18.08 1.43 -28.21
N PRO A 86 -18.48 0.14 -28.22
CA PRO A 86 -18.68 -0.59 -29.46
C PRO A 86 -19.69 0.16 -30.33
N SER A 87 -19.28 0.54 -31.54
CA SER A 87 -20.18 1.09 -32.53
C SER A 87 -21.29 0.06 -32.78
N LEU A 88 -22.55 0.43 -32.57
CA LEU A 88 -23.74 -0.43 -32.73
C LEU A 88 -23.96 -0.94 -34.17
N LEU A 89 -23.00 -0.73 -35.07
CA LEU A 89 -23.05 -1.06 -36.49
C LEU A 89 -21.70 -1.65 -36.93
N ARG A 90 -21.38 -2.86 -36.46
CA ARG A 90 -20.45 -3.76 -37.16
C ARG A 90 -21.26 -4.97 -37.64
N CYS A 91 -21.87 -4.86 -38.81
CA CYS A 91 -22.29 -6.02 -39.58
C CYS A 91 -21.39 -6.08 -40.81
N GLY A 92 -20.36 -6.94 -40.78
CA GLY A 92 -19.76 -7.43 -42.00
C GLY A 92 -20.74 -8.35 -42.74
N PRO A 93 -20.59 -8.56 -44.06
CA PRO A 93 -21.45 -9.48 -44.80
C PRO A 93 -21.25 -10.91 -44.28
N GLY A 94 -22.26 -11.46 -43.58
CA GLY A 94 -22.30 -12.86 -43.11
C GLY A 94 -22.20 -13.08 -41.60
N GLU A 95 -22.00 -12.05 -40.78
CA GLU A 95 -21.97 -12.17 -39.33
C GLU A 95 -23.35 -11.86 -38.72
N SER A 96 -23.91 -12.79 -37.95
CA SER A 96 -25.14 -12.58 -37.19
C SER A 96 -24.87 -11.66 -35.99
N PHE A 97 -25.63 -10.59 -35.89
CA PHE A 97 -25.62 -9.68 -34.74
C PHE A 97 -25.83 -10.44 -33.43
N SER A 98 -24.86 -10.33 -32.51
CA SER A 98 -24.93 -10.88 -31.15
C SER A 98 -25.00 -9.76 -30.14
N PHE A 99 -26.09 -9.72 -29.37
CA PHE A 99 -26.30 -8.82 -28.23
C PHE A 99 -25.99 -9.53 -26.90
N MET A 100 -25.14 -10.56 -26.93
CA MET A 100 -24.81 -11.31 -25.72
C MET A 100 -23.95 -10.45 -24.79
N PRO A 101 -24.37 -10.21 -23.53
CA PRO A 101 -23.54 -9.51 -22.57
C PRO A 101 -22.32 -10.36 -22.21
N GLU A 102 -21.13 -9.79 -22.31
CA GLU A 102 -19.90 -10.39 -21.78
C GLU A 102 -19.73 -9.99 -20.30
N VAL A 103 -19.69 -10.99 -19.42
CA VAL A 103 -19.34 -10.81 -18.01
C VAL A 103 -17.84 -11.05 -17.87
N LYS A 104 -17.11 -10.06 -17.39
CA LYS A 104 -15.69 -10.20 -17.07
C LYS A 104 -15.56 -10.83 -15.69
N GLU A 105 -15.20 -12.10 -15.63
CA GLU A 105 -15.10 -12.88 -14.38
C GLU A 105 -13.75 -12.75 -13.67
N GLN A 106 -12.75 -12.17 -14.33
CA GLN A 106 -11.39 -12.05 -13.80
C GLN A 106 -10.90 -10.61 -13.86
N GLU A 107 -10.23 -10.18 -12.79
CA GLU A 107 -9.45 -8.94 -12.82
C GLU A 107 -8.34 -9.04 -13.88
N PRO A 108 -8.09 -7.97 -14.65
CA PRO A 108 -7.04 -7.98 -15.65
C PRO A 108 -5.70 -8.30 -14.99
N PRO A 109 -4.86 -9.13 -15.63
CA PRO A 109 -3.55 -9.48 -15.09
C PRO A 109 -2.70 -8.22 -14.90
N VAL A 110 -1.96 -8.17 -13.80
CA VAL A 110 -1.01 -7.08 -13.53
C VAL A 110 0.11 -7.16 -14.56
N PRO A 111 0.35 -6.10 -15.37
CA PRO A 111 1.41 -6.13 -16.37
C PRO A 111 2.79 -6.23 -15.71
N GLU A 112 3.73 -6.87 -16.40
CA GLU A 112 5.13 -6.86 -15.98
C GLU A 112 5.68 -5.42 -16.00
N PRO A 113 6.52 -5.04 -15.02
CA PRO A 113 7.05 -3.70 -14.95
C PRO A 113 8.06 -3.46 -16.08
N ASP A 114 8.07 -2.24 -16.60
CA ASP A 114 9.13 -1.76 -17.49
C ASP A 114 10.51 -1.99 -16.87
N VAL A 115 11.49 -2.39 -17.69
CA VAL A 115 12.82 -2.80 -17.23
C VAL A 115 13.55 -1.64 -16.55
N GLU A 116 13.47 -0.43 -17.10
CA GLU A 116 14.12 0.75 -16.53
C GLU A 116 13.45 1.14 -15.21
N LEU A 117 12.12 1.17 -15.19
CA LEU A 117 11.37 1.47 -13.98
C LEU A 117 11.63 0.46 -12.85
N ASN A 118 11.76 -0.82 -13.19
CA ASN A 118 12.09 -1.88 -12.23
C ASN A 118 13.49 -1.68 -11.65
N GLN A 119 14.49 -1.36 -12.48
CA GLN A 119 15.85 -1.07 -12.03
C GLN A 119 15.93 0.16 -11.12
N LEU A 120 15.17 1.21 -11.44
CA LEU A 120 15.01 2.38 -10.58
C LEU A 120 14.37 1.99 -9.24
N GLY A 121 13.34 1.13 -9.26
CA GLY A 121 12.69 0.61 -8.06
C GLY A 121 13.66 -0.14 -7.14
N ILE A 122 14.45 -1.06 -7.70
CA ILE A 122 15.51 -1.79 -7.00
C ILE A 122 16.52 -0.83 -6.38
N SER A 123 16.96 0.17 -7.15
CA SER A 123 17.98 1.13 -6.74
C SER A 123 17.51 2.03 -5.60
N CYS A 124 16.32 2.62 -5.73
CA CYS A 124 15.73 3.51 -4.73
C CYS A 124 15.44 2.81 -3.40
N GLN A 125 15.01 1.54 -3.46
CA GLN A 125 14.78 0.71 -2.27
C GLN A 125 16.05 0.01 -1.78
N ARG A 126 17.14 0.11 -2.55
CA ARG A 126 18.43 -0.55 -2.30
C ARG A 126 18.29 -2.06 -2.12
N LEU A 127 17.37 -2.69 -2.85
CA LEU A 127 17.16 -4.13 -2.78
C LEU A 127 18.43 -4.88 -3.21
N GLY A 128 18.77 -5.96 -2.52
CA GLY A 128 20.02 -6.71 -2.74
C GLY A 128 21.29 -6.06 -2.14
N SER A 129 21.22 -4.83 -1.62
CA SER A 129 22.36 -4.18 -0.95
C SER A 129 22.42 -4.51 0.54
N SER A 130 23.63 -4.63 1.12
CA SER A 130 23.85 -4.78 2.57
C SER A 130 23.38 -3.58 3.42
N SER A 131 22.92 -2.51 2.77
CA SER A 131 22.50 -1.26 3.39
C SER A 131 21.04 -0.89 3.08
N TRP A 132 20.24 -1.88 2.64
CA TRP A 132 18.81 -1.71 2.37
C TRP A 132 18.03 -1.13 3.56
N ASN A 133 18.40 -1.50 4.79
CA ASN A 133 17.77 -1.02 6.02
C ASN A 133 18.36 0.29 6.57
N LYS A 134 19.29 0.92 5.84
CA LYS A 134 19.97 2.17 6.25
C LYS A 134 19.47 3.40 5.50
N VAL A 135 18.34 3.29 4.78
CA VAL A 135 17.71 4.43 4.11
C VAL A 135 17.16 5.38 5.18
N ARG A 136 17.74 6.59 5.25
CA ARG A 136 17.33 7.62 6.20
C ARG A 136 16.19 8.43 5.60
N TYR A 137 15.07 8.49 6.31
CA TYR A 137 13.88 9.20 5.85
C TYR A 137 13.48 10.37 6.77
N VAL A 138 14.20 10.60 7.87
CA VAL A 138 13.82 11.60 8.90
C VAL A 138 13.72 13.02 8.35
N GLU A 139 14.61 13.41 7.43
CA GLU A 139 14.57 14.74 6.81
C GLU A 139 13.36 14.88 5.88
N ALA A 140 13.15 13.91 5.00
CA ALA A 140 11.97 13.87 4.13
C ALA A 140 10.67 13.84 4.96
N GLN A 141 10.65 13.06 6.04
CA GLN A 141 9.52 12.98 6.96
C GLN A 141 9.18 14.33 7.57
N LYS A 142 10.18 15.10 8.03
CA LYS A 142 9.94 16.45 8.60
C LYS A 142 9.33 17.42 7.59
N LEU A 143 9.68 17.30 6.31
CA LEU A 143 9.14 18.14 5.24
C LEU A 143 7.70 17.74 4.86
N LEU A 144 7.40 16.44 4.94
CA LEU A 144 6.13 15.89 4.47
C LEU A 144 5.09 15.75 5.58
N GLN A 145 5.50 15.65 6.85
CA GLN A 145 4.58 15.55 7.97
C GLN A 145 3.93 16.89 8.27
N VAL A 146 2.60 16.91 8.14
CA VAL A 146 1.74 18.05 8.44
C VAL A 146 0.57 17.60 9.29
N GLY A 147 0.07 18.50 10.14
CA GLY A 147 -1.08 18.28 11.00
C GLY A 147 -2.42 18.25 10.23
N GLY A 148 -3.51 18.18 10.99
CA GLY A 148 -4.87 18.19 10.43
C GLY A 148 -5.23 16.88 9.73
N VAL A 149 -5.93 16.97 8.60
CA VAL A 149 -6.42 15.82 7.81
C VAL A 149 -5.32 14.86 7.36
N PHE A 150 -4.06 15.30 7.26
CA PHE A 150 -2.93 14.46 6.85
C PHE A 150 -2.27 13.70 8.00
N SER A 151 -2.64 14.01 9.24
CA SER A 151 -2.18 13.29 10.43
C SER A 151 -3.06 12.08 10.71
N LYS A 152 -2.54 11.14 11.50
CA LYS A 152 -3.34 10.02 11.99
C LYS A 152 -4.58 10.53 12.72
N LEU A 153 -5.75 9.99 12.39
CA LEU A 153 -6.97 10.36 13.10
C LEU A 153 -6.91 9.85 14.54
N ALA A 154 -7.33 10.69 15.49
CA ALA A 154 -7.39 10.32 16.88
C ALA A 154 -8.49 9.26 17.11
N VAL A 155 -8.25 8.34 18.05
CA VAL A 155 -9.31 7.49 18.58
C VAL A 155 -10.01 8.27 19.69
N ASN A 156 -11.31 8.08 19.82
CA ASN A 156 -12.05 8.70 20.92
C ASN A 156 -11.53 8.19 22.27
N ALA A 157 -11.10 9.09 23.14
CA ALA A 157 -10.58 8.75 24.47
C ALA A 157 -11.61 8.05 25.39
N SER A 158 -12.90 8.09 25.04
CA SER A 158 -13.96 7.41 25.78
C SER A 158 -14.10 5.93 25.41
N LEU A 159 -13.45 5.47 24.34
CA LEU A 159 -13.48 4.06 23.92
C LEU A 159 -12.43 3.24 24.67
N PRO A 160 -12.74 1.98 25.01
CA PRO A 160 -11.75 1.08 25.56
C PRO A 160 -10.60 0.90 24.56
N SER A 161 -9.36 0.88 25.06
CA SER A 161 -8.20 0.65 24.20
C SER A 161 -8.27 -0.77 23.62
N ALA A 162 -8.19 -0.87 22.28
CA ALA A 162 -8.14 -2.15 21.62
C ALA A 162 -6.82 -2.86 22.01
N PRO A 163 -6.85 -4.10 22.52
CA PRO A 163 -5.64 -4.80 22.93
C PRO A 163 -4.83 -5.28 21.71
N GLY A 164 -3.51 -5.35 21.87
CA GLY A 164 -2.60 -5.96 20.89
C GLY A 164 -1.87 -4.95 19.99
N PHE A 165 -1.14 -5.47 19.01
CA PHE A 165 -0.28 -4.65 18.14
C PHE A 165 -1.04 -4.01 16.96
N VAL A 166 -2.16 -4.61 16.55
CA VAL A 166 -2.94 -4.20 15.36
C VAL A 166 -3.36 -2.72 15.40
N PRO A 167 -3.85 -2.14 16.52
CA PRO A 167 -4.20 -0.72 16.56
C PRO A 167 -3.01 0.21 16.29
N SER A 168 -1.82 -0.15 16.78
CA SER A 168 -0.60 0.61 16.55
C SER A 168 -0.15 0.53 15.09
N LEU A 169 -0.26 -0.65 14.48
CA LEU A 169 0.07 -0.88 13.08
C LEU A 169 -0.84 -0.07 12.15
N LEU A 170 -2.16 -0.17 12.34
CA LEU A 170 -3.14 0.58 11.55
C LEU A 170 -3.01 2.09 11.75
N SER A 171 -2.69 2.54 12.98
CA SER A 171 -2.37 3.94 13.24
C SER A 171 -1.11 4.40 12.51
N GLY A 172 -0.11 3.52 12.38
CA GLY A 172 1.09 3.77 11.58
C GLY A 172 0.75 3.91 10.10
N PHE A 173 -0.04 2.99 9.54
CA PHE A 173 -0.50 3.04 8.16
C PHE A 173 -1.28 4.32 7.84
N ASP A 174 -2.25 4.71 8.68
CA ASP A 174 -3.01 5.96 8.48
C ASP A 174 -2.06 7.18 8.47
N SER A 175 -1.11 7.23 9.41
CA SER A 175 -0.11 8.31 9.44
C SER A 175 0.76 8.35 8.17
N THR A 176 1.21 7.19 7.70
CA THR A 176 2.05 7.08 6.50
C THR A 176 1.27 7.48 5.26
N LEU A 177 0.04 6.96 5.09
CA LEU A 177 -0.82 7.28 3.95
C LEU A 177 -1.20 8.76 3.93
N GLY A 178 -1.53 9.35 5.09
CA GLY A 178 -1.76 10.80 5.19
C GLY A 178 -0.54 11.63 4.78
N THR A 179 0.67 11.19 5.17
CA THR A 179 1.93 11.83 4.76
C THR A 179 2.17 11.71 3.26
N ILE A 180 1.88 10.55 2.66
CA ILE A 180 2.00 10.32 1.20
C ILE A 180 1.00 11.19 0.45
N THR A 181 -0.27 11.25 0.89
CA THR A 181 -1.30 12.12 0.28
C THR A 181 -0.83 13.57 0.27
N HIS A 182 -0.32 14.08 1.39
CA HIS A 182 0.21 15.44 1.47
C HIS A 182 1.38 15.65 0.48
N GLY A 183 2.35 14.72 0.46
CA GLY A 183 3.49 14.80 -0.45
C GLY A 183 3.10 14.84 -1.93
N LEU A 184 2.13 14.01 -2.34
CA LEU A 184 1.61 14.00 -3.71
C LEU A 184 0.92 15.32 -4.08
N LEU A 185 0.13 15.90 -3.17
CA LEU A 185 -0.51 17.20 -3.40
C LEU A 185 0.52 18.34 -3.50
N CYS A 186 1.54 18.35 -2.64
CA CYS A 186 2.64 19.30 -2.74
C CYS A 186 3.42 19.15 -4.05
N GLN A 187 3.73 17.92 -4.46
CA GLN A 187 4.41 17.64 -5.72
C GLN A 187 3.60 18.18 -6.91
N ARG A 188 2.29 17.91 -6.95
CA ARG A 188 1.40 18.40 -8.01
C ARG A 188 1.33 19.93 -8.01
N SER A 189 1.20 20.56 -6.85
CA SER A 189 1.18 22.02 -6.73
C SER A 189 2.49 22.65 -7.21
N ALA A 190 3.64 22.12 -6.80
CA ALA A 190 4.96 22.61 -7.24
C ALA A 190 5.14 22.44 -8.75
N PHE A 191 4.74 21.28 -9.30
CA PHE A 191 4.78 21.01 -10.73
C PHE A 191 3.89 21.96 -11.53
N SER A 192 2.63 22.15 -11.12
CA SER A 192 1.71 23.09 -11.77
C SER A 192 2.25 24.52 -11.74
N THR A 193 2.85 24.96 -10.64
CA THR A 193 3.50 26.28 -10.55
C THR A 193 4.64 26.40 -11.57
N ALA A 194 5.54 25.41 -11.63
CA ALA A 194 6.67 25.42 -12.57
C ALA A 194 6.21 25.44 -14.03
N VAL A 195 5.21 24.63 -14.40
CA VAL A 195 4.62 24.61 -15.75
C VAL A 195 3.96 25.96 -16.07
N ASN A 196 3.18 26.51 -15.15
CA ASN A 196 2.54 27.81 -15.34
C ASN A 196 3.55 28.94 -15.53
N ASP A 197 4.69 28.89 -14.84
CA ASP A 197 5.75 29.88 -15.01
C ASP A 197 6.47 29.76 -16.36
N ILE A 198 6.58 28.55 -16.92
CA ILE A 198 7.05 28.34 -18.30
C ILE A 198 6.04 28.92 -19.29
N ILE A 199 4.75 28.62 -19.11
CA ILE A 199 3.66 29.12 -19.97
C ILE A 199 3.63 30.66 -19.98
N LYS A 200 3.80 31.31 -18.82
CA LYS A 200 3.89 32.78 -18.74
C LYS A 200 5.05 33.35 -19.56
N LYS A 201 6.21 32.67 -19.56
CA LYS A 201 7.41 33.10 -20.32
C LYS A 201 7.28 32.80 -21.82
N HIS A 202 6.63 31.70 -22.15
CA HIS A 202 6.49 31.20 -23.51
C HIS A 202 5.04 30.79 -23.79
N PRO A 203 4.13 31.75 -24.06
CA PRO A 203 2.70 31.44 -24.24
C PRO A 203 2.40 30.49 -25.41
N ALA A 204 3.27 30.46 -26.42
CA ALA A 204 3.12 29.60 -27.59
C ALA A 204 3.14 28.09 -27.26
N VAL A 205 3.83 27.67 -26.20
CA VAL A 205 3.93 26.24 -25.82
C VAL A 205 2.79 25.77 -24.92
N ALA A 206 1.86 26.66 -24.55
CA ALA A 206 0.82 26.36 -23.56
C ALA A 206 -0.08 25.20 -23.98
N SER A 207 -0.53 25.20 -25.25
CA SER A 207 -1.41 24.16 -25.79
C SER A 207 -0.73 22.79 -25.76
N ASP A 208 0.53 22.73 -26.20
CA ASP A 208 1.30 21.48 -26.26
C ASP A 208 1.57 20.93 -24.87
N LEU A 209 1.93 21.78 -23.91
CA LEU A 209 2.15 21.37 -22.52
C LEU A 209 0.88 20.88 -21.85
N ILE A 210 -0.25 21.57 -22.04
CA ILE A 210 -1.54 21.15 -21.49
C ILE A 210 -1.95 19.79 -22.10
N SER A 211 -1.80 19.63 -23.41
CA SER A 211 -2.07 18.37 -24.11
C SER A 211 -1.22 17.22 -23.56
N ALA A 212 0.10 17.43 -23.45
CA ALA A 212 1.03 16.39 -23.03
C ALA A 212 0.95 16.01 -21.53
N LEU A 213 0.51 16.93 -20.66
CA LEU A 213 0.61 16.74 -19.21
C LEU A 213 -0.74 16.73 -18.48
N ALA A 214 -1.76 17.40 -19.00
CA ALA A 214 -3.02 17.65 -18.31
C ALA A 214 -4.26 17.18 -19.07
N ALA A 215 -4.11 16.69 -20.31
CA ALA A 215 -5.22 16.04 -21.01
C ALA A 215 -5.62 14.73 -20.30
N PRO A 216 -6.91 14.32 -20.35
CA PRO A 216 -7.38 13.09 -19.71
C PRO A 216 -6.60 11.82 -20.09
N GLU A 217 -6.16 11.75 -21.33
CA GLU A 217 -5.38 10.67 -21.94
C GLU A 217 -3.88 10.75 -21.64
N ALA A 218 -3.39 11.90 -21.15
CA ALA A 218 -1.98 12.08 -20.86
C ALA A 218 -1.51 11.13 -19.75
N ASN A 219 -0.46 10.35 -20.04
CA ASN A 219 0.11 9.39 -19.10
C ASN A 219 0.47 10.01 -17.75
N PHE A 220 1.04 11.22 -17.74
CA PHE A 220 1.37 11.92 -16.49
C PHE A 220 0.13 12.14 -15.62
N LYS A 221 -0.94 12.68 -16.19
CA LYS A 221 -2.19 12.91 -15.46
C LYS A 221 -2.79 11.60 -14.98
N LYS A 222 -2.88 10.59 -15.86
CA LYS A 222 -3.43 9.27 -15.56
C LYS A 222 -2.70 8.61 -14.38
N PHE A 223 -1.37 8.51 -14.44
CA PHE A 223 -0.60 7.92 -13.35
C PHE A 223 -0.67 8.75 -12.06
N SER A 224 -0.57 10.08 -12.16
CA SER A 224 -0.63 10.95 -10.98
C SER A 224 -1.98 10.88 -10.28
N ASP A 225 -3.09 10.82 -11.03
CA ASP A 225 -4.43 10.66 -10.49
C ASP A 225 -4.65 9.26 -9.90
N ASN A 226 -4.20 8.21 -10.60
CA ASN A 226 -4.33 6.82 -10.11
C ASN A 226 -3.57 6.59 -8.81
N VAL A 227 -2.36 7.14 -8.67
CA VAL A 227 -1.57 7.02 -7.43
C VAL A 227 -2.27 7.75 -6.29
N LEU A 228 -2.81 8.95 -6.53
CA LEU A 228 -3.55 9.70 -5.52
C LEU A 228 -4.82 8.95 -5.09
N GLN A 229 -5.58 8.42 -6.05
CA GLN A 229 -6.77 7.61 -5.80
C GLN A 229 -6.43 6.37 -4.96
N PHE A 230 -5.42 5.61 -5.36
CA PHE A 230 -4.98 4.41 -4.65
C PHE A 230 -4.61 4.71 -3.19
N VAL A 231 -3.84 5.78 -2.94
CA VAL A 231 -3.46 6.16 -1.57
C VAL A 231 -4.68 6.59 -0.75
N CYS A 232 -5.60 7.37 -1.34
CA CYS A 232 -6.85 7.76 -0.69
C CYS A 232 -7.72 6.56 -0.33
N GLU A 233 -7.87 5.61 -1.24
CA GLU A 233 -8.65 4.39 -1.04
C GLU A 233 -8.02 3.49 0.03
N LYS A 234 -6.70 3.23 -0.04
CA LYS A 234 -5.98 2.48 0.99
C LYS A 234 -6.08 3.13 2.37
N ARG A 235 -6.13 4.46 2.42
CA ARG A 235 -6.34 5.18 3.67
C ARG A 235 -7.76 5.01 4.18
N ALA A 236 -8.76 5.06 3.31
CA ALA A 236 -10.14 4.77 3.67
C ALA A 236 -10.29 3.34 4.22
N GLU A 237 -9.72 2.33 3.55
CA GLU A 237 -9.68 0.94 4.04
C GLU A 237 -9.03 0.84 5.42
N THR A 238 -7.90 1.51 5.63
CA THR A 238 -7.19 1.53 6.92
C THR A 238 -8.06 2.14 8.02
N LEU A 239 -8.73 3.26 7.73
CA LEU A 239 -9.61 3.93 8.68
C LEU A 239 -10.85 3.08 9.00
N GLU A 240 -11.41 2.39 8.02
CA GLU A 240 -12.51 1.44 8.22
C GLU A 240 -12.08 0.27 9.11
N ALA A 241 -10.92 -0.33 8.83
CA ALA A 241 -10.34 -1.38 9.68
C ALA A 241 -10.11 -0.88 11.11
N ARG A 242 -9.67 0.37 11.29
CA ARG A 242 -9.54 0.99 12.62
C ARG A 242 -10.90 1.13 13.31
N ARG A 243 -11.97 1.51 12.59
CA ARG A 243 -13.33 1.60 13.16
C ARG A 243 -13.85 0.24 13.62
N LYS A 244 -13.64 -0.80 12.83
CA LYS A 244 -14.04 -2.20 13.14
C LYS A 244 -13.45 -2.70 14.46
N LEU A 245 -12.23 -2.26 14.82
CA LEU A 245 -11.62 -2.62 16.11
C LEU A 245 -12.38 -2.11 17.34
N TYR A 246 -13.20 -1.07 17.17
CA TYR A 246 -13.97 -0.44 18.25
C TYR A 246 -15.48 -0.61 18.05
N GLU A 247 -15.89 -1.50 17.14
CA GLU A 247 -17.29 -1.76 16.88
C GLU A 247 -17.95 -2.41 18.12
N PRO A 248 -19.10 -1.89 18.58
CA PRO A 248 -19.78 -2.46 19.74
C PRO A 248 -20.37 -3.83 19.40
N ALA A 249 -20.49 -4.68 20.41
CA ALA A 249 -21.12 -6.00 20.24
C ALA A 249 -22.61 -5.91 19.85
N ASP A 250 -23.29 -4.80 20.17
CA ASP A 250 -24.66 -4.55 19.75
C ASP A 250 -24.71 -4.18 18.26
N ARG A 251 -25.32 -5.08 17.47
CA ARG A 251 -25.46 -4.96 16.02
C ARG A 251 -26.23 -3.72 15.56
N ARG A 252 -27.22 -3.25 16.33
CA ARG A 252 -27.98 -2.04 15.97
C ARG A 252 -27.13 -0.79 16.17
N LEU A 253 -26.36 -0.76 17.26
CA LEU A 253 -25.45 0.35 17.53
C LEU A 253 -24.27 0.37 16.55
N ALA A 254 -23.80 -0.82 16.15
CA ALA A 254 -22.79 -0.99 15.11
C ALA A 254 -23.25 -0.42 13.76
N GLN A 255 -24.47 -0.75 13.32
CA GLN A 255 -25.06 -0.19 12.09
C GLN A 255 -25.18 1.34 12.14
N LEU A 256 -25.73 1.88 13.23
CA LEU A 256 -25.82 3.34 13.43
C LEU A 256 -24.45 4.01 13.43
N LEU A 257 -23.42 3.35 13.96
CA LEU A 257 -22.05 3.88 13.92
C LEU A 257 -21.50 3.87 12.50
N GLN A 258 -21.76 2.86 11.68
CA GLN A 258 -21.27 2.80 10.29
C GLN A 258 -21.85 3.93 9.42
N GLU A 259 -23.09 4.33 9.65
CA GLU A 259 -23.74 5.44 8.93
C GLU A 259 -23.12 6.82 9.24
N VAL A 260 -22.37 6.95 10.34
CA VAL A 260 -21.74 8.21 10.71
C VAL A 260 -20.44 8.41 9.92
N PRO A 261 -20.31 9.48 9.12
CA PRO A 261 -19.09 9.76 8.39
C PRO A 261 -17.93 10.06 9.34
N LEU A 262 -16.71 9.81 8.85
CA LEU A 262 -15.49 10.19 9.58
C LEU A 262 -15.43 11.71 9.74
N SER A 263 -14.93 12.16 10.90
CA SER A 263 -14.61 13.57 11.10
C SER A 263 -13.16 13.85 10.66
N GLU A 264 -12.83 15.11 10.43
CA GLU A 264 -11.49 15.54 10.00
C GLU A 264 -10.38 15.23 11.01
N SER A 265 -10.73 14.94 12.27
CA SER A 265 -9.77 14.76 13.38
C SER A 265 -9.94 13.46 14.17
N ILE A 266 -11.12 12.85 14.13
CA ILE A 266 -11.47 11.68 14.95
C ILE A 266 -12.01 10.55 14.07
N CYS A 267 -11.45 9.35 14.30
CA CYS A 267 -11.77 8.13 13.57
C CYS A 267 -13.09 7.49 14.01
N THR A 268 -13.54 7.74 15.25
CA THR A 268 -14.70 7.09 15.88
C THR A 268 -15.52 8.08 16.72
N MET A 269 -16.82 8.15 16.50
CA MET A 269 -17.73 9.03 17.26
C MET A 269 -18.17 8.43 18.61
N ARG A 270 -18.41 9.29 19.62
CA ARG A 270 -18.83 8.88 20.99
C ARG A 270 -20.28 8.41 21.06
N TYR A 271 -21.15 9.03 20.28
CA TYR A 271 -22.59 8.76 20.22
C TYR A 271 -23.08 9.17 18.83
N PRO A 272 -23.83 8.33 18.11
CA PRO A 272 -24.33 8.66 16.76
C PRO A 272 -25.20 9.93 16.74
N PHE A 273 -25.74 10.35 17.89
CA PHE A 273 -26.72 11.45 17.98
C PHE A 273 -26.15 12.85 18.23
N ARG A 274 -24.90 12.98 18.73
CA ARG A 274 -24.39 14.31 19.12
C ARG A 274 -23.84 15.11 17.93
N SER A 275 -23.20 14.47 16.94
CA SER A 275 -22.79 15.18 15.71
C SER A 275 -23.97 15.43 14.78
N TRP A 276 -24.97 14.56 14.75
CA TRP A 276 -26.19 14.80 13.97
C TRP A 276 -26.88 16.09 14.45
N PHE A 277 -26.97 16.29 15.77
CA PHE A 277 -27.51 17.52 16.34
C PHE A 277 -26.62 18.75 16.07
N GLU A 278 -25.29 18.64 16.19
CA GLU A 278 -24.40 19.78 15.95
C GLU A 278 -24.25 20.16 14.45
N ALA A 279 -24.36 19.20 13.53
CA ALA A 279 -24.36 19.46 12.09
C ALA A 279 -25.70 20.03 11.59
N THR A 280 -26.82 19.63 12.18
CA THR A 280 -28.17 20.16 11.85
C THR A 280 -28.42 21.54 12.47
N LEU A 281 -27.64 21.95 13.49
CA LEU A 281 -27.74 23.28 14.13
C LEU A 281 -26.81 24.34 13.51
N ARG A 282 -26.03 24.00 12.47
CA ARG A 282 -25.16 24.92 11.73
C ARG A 282 -25.54 25.09 10.24
N SER A 283 -26.72 24.64 9.84
CA SER A 283 -27.33 24.91 8.53
C SER A 283 -28.43 25.96 8.66
#